data_AF-A0AA41FFH1-F1
#
_entry.id   AF-A0AA41FFH1-F1
#
_cell.length_a   1.000
_cell.length_b   1.000
_cell.length_c   1.000
_cell.angle_alpha   90.00
_cell.angle_beta   90.00
_cell.angle_gamma   90.00
#
_symmetry.space_group_name_H-M   'P 1'
#
loop_
_entity.id
_entity.type
_entity.pdbx_description
1 polymer ?
#
loop_
_entity_poly.entity_id
_entity_poly.type
_entity_poly.pdbx_seq_one_letter_code
_entity_poly.pdbx_strand_id
1 'polypeptide(L)'
;MIKATVLKDSTDSGNVIYRGIMMEGHAEYAEEGEDIICAAVSALALNFFNSVETFTEDEFEGGAGQENMQFEFRFTSEISPESKLLMNSLILGLRNIEKDYGKSYINVKYKEV
;
A
#
# COMPACT_ATOMS: atom_id res chain seq x y z
N MET A 1 -0.27 -15.40 3.23
CA MET A 1 -1.34 -14.36 3.19
C MET A 1 -0.79 -12.98 3.49
N ILE A 2 -0.93 -12.08 2.53
CA ILE A 2 -0.55 -10.68 2.60
C ILE A 2 -1.56 -9.89 3.44
N LYS A 3 -1.08 -9.04 4.33
CA LYS A 3 -1.91 -8.08 5.08
C LYS A 3 -1.53 -6.67 4.68
N ALA A 4 -2.48 -5.91 4.16
CA ALA A 4 -2.30 -4.50 3.83
C ALA A 4 -3.14 -3.64 4.78
N THR A 5 -2.50 -2.84 5.62
CA THR A 5 -3.16 -1.91 6.54
C THR A 5 -3.01 -0.48 6.02
N VAL A 6 -4.10 0.07 5.49
CA VAL A 6 -4.18 1.44 5.01
C VAL A 6 -4.48 2.37 6.20
N LEU A 7 -3.62 3.36 6.42
CA LEU A 7 -3.81 4.42 7.40
C LEU A 7 -4.63 5.53 6.75
N LYS A 8 -5.70 5.96 7.42
CA LYS A 8 -6.57 7.02 6.93
C LYS A 8 -6.89 8.03 8.02
N ASP A 9 -7.22 9.24 7.58
CA ASP A 9 -7.89 10.26 8.37
C ASP A 9 -9.31 10.45 7.83
N SER A 10 -10.27 10.60 8.73
CA SER A 10 -11.57 11.16 8.43
C SER A 10 -11.53 12.68 8.53
N THR A 11 -11.93 13.38 7.47
CA THR A 11 -12.06 14.86 7.50
C THR A 11 -13.46 15.28 7.91
N ASP A 12 -13.60 16.51 8.44
CA ASP A 12 -14.90 17.10 8.80
C ASP A 12 -15.89 17.15 7.61
N SER A 13 -15.37 17.15 6.38
CA SER A 13 -16.15 17.11 5.13
C SER A 13 -16.68 15.71 4.76
N GLY A 14 -16.35 14.68 5.53
CA GLY A 14 -16.65 13.27 5.22
C GLY A 14 -15.72 12.64 4.18
N ASN A 15 -14.78 13.42 3.61
CA ASN A 15 -13.75 12.88 2.72
C ASN A 15 -12.70 12.11 3.52
N VAL A 16 -12.22 11.01 2.93
CA VAL A 16 -11.16 10.17 3.49
C VAL A 16 -9.82 10.58 2.86
N ILE A 17 -8.81 10.80 3.70
CA ILE A 17 -7.43 11.01 3.25
C ILE A 17 -6.62 9.79 3.66
N TYR A 18 -5.99 9.11 2.71
CA TYR A 18 -5.09 7.99 2.99
C TYR A 18 -3.68 8.53 3.26
N ARG A 19 -3.17 8.33 4.48
CA ARG A 19 -1.88 8.86 4.94
C ARG A 19 -0.73 7.88 4.79
N GLY A 20 -1.00 6.59 4.70
CA GLY A 20 0.05 5.59 4.70
C GLY A 20 -0.48 4.19 4.50
N ILE A 21 0.44 3.26 4.34
CA ILE A 21 0.15 1.84 4.22
C ILE A 21 1.30 1.01 4.79
N MET A 22 0.94 -0.07 5.47
CA MET A 22 1.87 -1.10 5.93
C MET A 22 1.48 -2.43 5.29
N MET A 23 2.45 -3.16 4.73
CA MET A 23 2.23 -4.49 4.15
C MET A 23 3.21 -5.51 4.70
N GLU A 24 2.66 -6.67 5.09
CA GLU A 24 3.37 -7.80 5.69
C GLU A 24 2.99 -9.10 4.98
N GLY A 25 3.88 -10.10 5.00
CA GLY A 25 3.58 -11.47 4.54
C GLY A 25 3.61 -11.64 3.01
N HIS A 26 4.38 -10.81 2.30
CA HIS A 26 4.53 -10.84 0.83
C HIS A 26 5.82 -11.53 0.35
N ALA A 27 6.58 -12.14 1.25
CA ALA A 27 7.89 -12.75 0.95
C ALA A 27 8.12 -14.10 1.66
N GLU A 28 7.07 -14.69 2.25
CA GLU A 28 7.11 -16.10 2.63
C GLU A 28 6.96 -16.95 1.36
N TYR A 29 7.82 -17.95 1.16
CA TYR A 29 7.66 -18.98 0.12
C TYR A 29 6.30 -19.63 0.32
N ALA A 30 5.40 -19.35 -0.61
CA ALA A 30 4.05 -19.87 -0.54
C ALA A 30 3.82 -20.94 -1.62
N GLU A 31 2.72 -21.69 -1.50
CA GLU A 31 2.39 -22.75 -2.45
C GLU A 31 2.27 -22.19 -3.90
N GLU A 32 2.43 -23.07 -4.89
CA GLU A 32 2.42 -22.74 -6.31
C GLU A 32 1.20 -21.84 -6.67
N GLY A 33 1.46 -20.60 -7.09
CA GLY A 33 0.43 -19.60 -7.43
C GLY A 33 0.35 -18.39 -6.48
N GLU A 34 0.73 -18.54 -5.20
CA GLU A 34 0.82 -17.40 -4.27
C GLU A 34 1.95 -16.44 -4.62
N ASP A 35 3.06 -16.96 -5.18
CA ASP A 35 4.20 -16.16 -5.63
C ASP A 35 3.82 -15.10 -6.68
N ILE A 36 2.82 -15.39 -7.53
CA ILE A 36 2.33 -14.44 -8.54
C ILE A 36 1.60 -13.25 -7.87
N ILE A 37 0.83 -13.53 -6.82
CA ILE A 37 0.12 -12.50 -6.06
C ILE A 37 1.13 -11.65 -5.28
N CYS A 38 2.12 -12.26 -4.63
CA CYS A 38 3.22 -11.58 -3.95
C CYS A 38 4.00 -10.67 -4.91
N ALA A 39 4.31 -11.14 -6.11
CA ALA A 39 4.98 -10.35 -7.14
C ALA A 39 4.12 -9.17 -7.60
N ALA A 40 2.82 -9.37 -7.84
CA ALA A 40 1.90 -8.31 -8.22
C ALA A 40 1.78 -7.22 -7.15
N VAL A 41 1.63 -7.61 -5.88
CA VAL A 41 1.57 -6.67 -4.74
C VAL A 41 2.88 -5.92 -4.59
N SER A 42 4.02 -6.62 -4.65
CA SER A 42 5.35 -6.01 -4.55
C SER A 42 5.60 -4.99 -5.67
N ALA A 43 5.21 -5.33 -6.91
CA ALA A 43 5.34 -4.42 -8.04
C ALA A 43 4.50 -3.15 -7.86
N LEU A 44 3.24 -3.27 -7.41
CA LEU A 44 2.39 -2.11 -7.12
C LEU A 44 2.96 -1.24 -6.00
N ALA A 45 3.40 -1.85 -4.90
CA ALA A 45 3.95 -1.16 -3.74
C ALA A 45 5.23 -0.39 -4.05
N LEU A 46 6.20 -1.05 -4.69
CA LEU A 46 7.47 -0.45 -5.09
C LEU A 46 7.26 0.64 -6.14
N ASN A 47 6.37 0.41 -7.12
CA ASN A 47 6.07 1.44 -8.11
C ASN A 47 5.44 2.67 -7.46
N PHE A 48 4.53 2.51 -6.50
CA PHE A 48 3.97 3.62 -5.74
C PHE A 48 5.06 4.38 -4.97
N PHE A 49 5.90 3.68 -4.20
CA PHE A 49 6.99 4.27 -3.44
C PHE A 49 7.90 5.12 -4.33
N ASN A 50 8.41 4.52 -5.41
CA ASN A 50 9.31 5.18 -6.35
C ASN A 50 8.60 6.33 -7.10
N SER A 51 7.31 6.19 -7.39
CA SER A 51 6.54 7.24 -8.08
C SER A 51 6.34 8.46 -7.21
N VAL A 52 6.09 8.29 -5.90
CA VAL A 52 6.04 9.43 -4.98
C VAL A 52 7.42 10.07 -4.90
N GLU A 53 8.46 9.27 -4.66
CA GLU A 53 9.85 9.77 -4.55
C GLU A 53 10.32 10.52 -5.81
N THR A 54 9.94 10.05 -7.01
CA THR A 54 10.44 10.60 -8.27
C THR A 54 9.57 11.73 -8.82
N PHE A 55 8.25 11.66 -8.63
CA PHE A 55 7.30 12.53 -9.34
C PHE A 55 6.58 13.53 -8.44
N THR A 56 6.86 13.55 -7.13
CA THR A 56 6.28 14.53 -6.20
C THR A 56 7.34 15.09 -5.26
N GLU A 57 7.01 16.20 -4.59
CA GLU A 57 7.87 16.84 -3.58
C GLU A 57 7.36 16.55 -2.15
N ASP A 58 6.43 15.61 -2.01
CA ASP A 58 5.79 15.34 -0.72
C ASP A 58 6.71 14.55 0.20
N GLU A 59 6.83 15.01 1.44
CA GLU A 59 7.63 14.32 2.44
C GLU A 59 6.94 13.05 2.95
N PHE A 60 7.70 11.97 3.03
CA PHE A 60 7.26 10.69 3.57
C PHE A 60 8.38 10.00 4.35
N GLU A 61 7.96 9.07 5.20
CA GLU A 61 8.82 8.13 5.91
C GLU A 61 8.42 6.69 5.57
N GLY A 62 9.34 5.76 5.79
CA GLY A 62 9.12 4.34 5.58
C GLY A 62 10.26 3.68 4.82
N GLY A 63 10.04 2.45 4.39
CA GLY A 63 11.02 1.66 3.69
C GLY A 63 10.41 0.47 2.97
N ALA A 64 11.03 0.12 1.85
CA ALA A 64 10.76 -1.09 1.10
C ALA A 64 11.94 -2.05 1.25
N GLY A 65 12.08 -2.65 2.43
CA GLY A 65 13.21 -3.52 2.77
C GLY A 65 12.96 -4.97 2.36
N GLN A 66 13.87 -5.55 1.57
CA GLN A 66 13.86 -7.00 1.25
C GLN A 66 14.14 -7.87 2.49
N GLU A 67 14.95 -7.38 3.43
CA GLU A 67 15.40 -8.17 4.60
C GLU A 67 14.31 -8.35 5.68
N ASN A 68 13.41 -7.38 5.82
CA ASN A 68 12.37 -7.40 6.86
C ASN A 68 11.01 -7.88 6.33
N MET A 69 10.89 -8.15 5.02
CA MET A 69 9.64 -8.58 4.36
C MET A 69 8.45 -7.67 4.67
N GLN A 70 8.75 -6.38 4.89
CA GLN A 70 7.79 -5.39 5.34
C GLN A 70 7.95 -4.15 4.47
N PHE A 71 6.83 -3.72 3.90
CA PHE A 71 6.72 -2.45 3.22
C PHE A 71 5.98 -1.48 4.13
N GLU A 72 6.58 -0.33 4.37
CA GLU A 72 5.97 0.75 5.13
C GLU A 72 6.12 2.05 4.36
N PHE A 73 5.03 2.82 4.31
CA PHE A 73 5.03 4.15 3.72
C PHE A 73 4.05 5.03 4.49
N ARG A 74 4.47 6.24 4.84
CA ARG A 74 3.62 7.23 5.51
C ARG A 74 4.01 8.65 5.12
N PHE A 75 3.05 9.45 4.68
CA PHE A 75 3.24 10.88 4.48
C PHE A 75 3.44 11.59 5.83
N THR A 76 4.44 12.46 5.92
CA THR A 76 4.80 13.20 7.15
C THR A 76 4.28 14.64 7.14
N SER A 77 3.77 15.11 5.99
CA SER A 77 3.27 16.48 5.79
C SER A 77 1.92 16.50 5.06
N GLU A 78 1.51 17.65 4.52
CA GLU A 78 0.33 17.73 3.68
C GLU A 78 0.54 16.97 2.37
N ILE A 79 -0.51 16.27 1.92
CA ILE A 79 -0.41 15.41 0.75
C ILE A 79 -0.92 16.17 -0.48
N SER A 80 -0.06 16.31 -1.49
CA SER A 80 -0.40 16.88 -2.79
C SER A 80 -1.53 16.09 -3.51
N PRO A 81 -2.24 16.71 -4.45
CA PRO A 81 -3.19 16.00 -5.32
C PRO A 81 -2.57 14.82 -6.07
N GLU A 82 -1.31 14.93 -6.50
CA GLU A 82 -0.56 13.92 -7.24
C GLU A 82 -0.30 12.69 -6.37
N SER A 83 0.25 12.88 -5.16
CA SER A 83 0.47 11.78 -4.22
C SER A 83 -0.84 11.14 -3.74
N LYS A 84 -1.91 11.94 -3.56
CA LYS A 84 -3.26 11.40 -3.28
C LYS A 84 -3.73 10.48 -4.40
N LEU A 85 -3.52 10.87 -5.67
CA LEU A 85 -3.88 10.04 -6.81
C LEU A 85 -3.06 8.75 -6.86
N LEU A 86 -1.75 8.83 -6.64
CA LEU A 86 -0.86 7.65 -6.59
C LEU A 86 -1.27 6.69 -5.46
N MET A 87 -1.57 7.21 -4.27
CA MET A 87 -2.02 6.40 -3.13
C MET A 87 -3.38 5.75 -3.40
N ASN A 88 -4.32 6.51 -3.96
CA ASN A 88 -5.62 5.98 -4.39
C ASN A 88 -5.46 4.88 -5.45
N SER A 89 -4.51 5.05 -6.38
CA SER A 89 -4.21 4.07 -7.43
C SER A 89 -3.64 2.77 -6.84
N LEU A 90 -2.69 2.86 -5.89
CA LEU A 90 -2.18 1.70 -5.16
C LEU A 90 -3.33 0.94 -4.46
N ILE A 91 -4.14 1.65 -3.67
CA ILE A 91 -5.23 1.04 -2.91
C ILE A 91 -6.25 0.39 -3.86
N LEU A 92 -6.58 1.02 -4.98
CA LEU A 92 -7.44 0.44 -6.01
C LEU A 92 -6.87 -0.88 -6.54
N GLY A 93 -5.56 -0.91 -6.87
CA GLY A 93 -4.88 -2.12 -7.33
C GLY A 93 -4.95 -3.26 -6.32
N LEU A 94 -4.60 -2.99 -5.05
CA LEU A 94 -4.63 -3.98 -3.98
C LEU A 94 -6.05 -4.52 -3.71
N ARG A 95 -7.07 -3.66 -3.77
CA ARG A 95 -8.47 -4.08 -3.61
C ARG A 95 -8.96 -4.92 -4.78
N ASN A 96 -8.51 -4.66 -5.99
CA ASN A 96 -8.86 -5.49 -7.15
C ASN A 96 -8.24 -6.88 -7.00
N ILE A 97 -6.99 -6.98 -6.55
CA ILE A 97 -6.36 -8.28 -6.23
C ILE A 97 -7.14 -9.00 -5.12
N GLU A 98 -7.51 -8.31 -4.02
CA GLU A 98 -8.33 -8.90 -2.95
C GLU A 98 -9.68 -9.41 -3.47
N LYS A 99 -10.31 -8.66 -4.37
CA LYS A 99 -11.60 -9.03 -4.96
C LYS A 99 -11.50 -10.26 -5.85
N ASP A 100 -10.46 -10.34 -6.67
CA ASP A 100 -10.32 -11.38 -7.69
C ASP A 100 -9.80 -12.70 -7.12
N TYR A 101 -8.90 -12.66 -6.13
CA TYR A 101 -8.28 -13.85 -5.52
C TYR A 101 -8.87 -14.20 -4.15
N GLY A 102 -9.43 -13.23 -3.43
CA GLY A 102 -10.06 -13.44 -2.13
C GLY A 102 -9.17 -13.15 -0.92
N LYS A 103 -9.84 -13.02 0.23
CA LYS A 103 -9.23 -12.59 1.51
C LYS A 103 -8.23 -13.57 2.12
N SER A 104 -8.16 -14.79 1.62
CA SER A 104 -7.17 -15.80 2.02
C SER A 104 -5.78 -15.46 1.51
N TYR A 105 -5.67 -14.69 0.42
CA TYR A 105 -4.40 -14.34 -0.21
C TYR A 105 -3.93 -12.95 0.18
N ILE A 106 -4.80 -11.94 0.08
CA ILE A 106 -4.53 -10.57 0.51
C ILE A 106 -5.73 -10.05 1.31
N ASN A 107 -5.46 -9.35 2.41
CA ASN A 107 -6.49 -8.73 3.23
C ASN A 107 -6.21 -7.23 3.38
N VAL A 108 -7.07 -6.40 2.78
CA VAL A 108 -6.94 -4.94 2.84
C VAL A 108 -7.81 -4.38 3.98
N LYS A 109 -7.17 -3.78 4.97
CA LYS A 109 -7.81 -3.19 6.15
C LYS A 109 -7.56 -1.70 6.21
N TYR A 110 -8.44 -0.99 6.92
CA TYR A 110 -8.32 0.45 7.15
C TYR A 110 -8.21 0.72 8.66
N LYS A 111 -7.31 1.63 9.03
CA LYS A 111 -7.09 2.08 10.40
C LYS A 111 -7.12 3.61 10.43
N GLU A 112 -7.92 4.19 11.32
CA GLU A 112 -7.90 5.63 11.59
C GLU A 112 -6.65 5.99 12.41
N VAL A 113 -6.06 7.16 12.13
CA VAL A 113 -4.85 7.68 12.79
C VAL A 113 -4.97 9.14 13.19
#